data_AF-A0A1T2LCU4-F1
#
_entry.id   AF-A0A1T2LCU4-F1
#
_cell.length_a   1.000
_cell.length_b   1.000
_cell.length_c   1.000
_cell.angle_alpha   90.00
_cell.angle_beta   90.00
_cell.angle_gamma   90.00
#
_symmetry.space_group_name_H-M   'P 1'
#
loop_
_entity.id
_entity.type
_entity.pdbx_description
1 polymer ?
#
loop_
_entity_poly.entity_id
_entity_poly.type
_entity_poly.pdbx_seq_one_letter_code
_entity_poly.pdbx_strand_id
1 'polypeptide(L)'
;MGVENTLKGGIHWRPQTDFLVYDTYDDYFCLEDFQTAVETLKNKINMSVIDARPFTKHSVSEHNSSEGGGYSVLAPDKLHAMKLQGSLPAYRDLYTEELVEIVRSVYRSDLDLYKDIFGDAALMFR
;
A
#
# COMPACT_ATOMS: atom_id res chain seq x y z
N MET A 1 20.80 4.30 -15.25
CA MET A 1 20.92 3.11 -14.38
C MET A 1 19.74 2.21 -14.72
N GLY A 2 19.94 0.93 -15.04
CA GLY A 2 18.82 0.04 -15.36
C GLY A 2 17.94 -0.22 -14.13
N VAL A 3 16.65 -0.49 -14.34
CA VAL A 3 15.66 -0.80 -13.29
C VAL A 3 16.17 -1.87 -12.31
N GLU A 4 16.86 -2.87 -12.84
CA GLU A 4 17.43 -3.98 -12.07
C GLU A 4 18.50 -3.54 -11.05
N ASN A 5 19.22 -2.45 -11.33
CA ASN A 5 20.22 -1.90 -10.41
C ASN A 5 19.56 -1.10 -9.27
N THR A 6 18.38 -0.50 -9.52
CA THR A 6 17.61 0.23 -8.52
C THR A 6 17.01 -0.73 -7.49
N LEU A 7 16.43 -1.85 -7.93
CA LEU A 7 15.84 -2.87 -7.05
C LEU A 7 16.87 -3.56 -6.15
N LYS A 8 18.14 -3.57 -6.55
CA LYS A 8 19.28 -4.09 -5.76
C LYS A 8 19.96 -3.00 -4.93
N GLY A 9 19.46 -1.76 -4.97
CA GLY A 9 20.04 -0.61 -4.30
C GLY A 9 19.83 -0.59 -2.78
N GLY A 10 18.98 -1.46 -2.23
CA GLY A 10 18.81 -1.66 -0.80
C GLY A 10 17.47 -2.30 -0.44
N ILE A 11 17.27 -2.61 0.85
CA ILE A 11 16.06 -3.29 1.35
C ILE A 11 14.76 -2.51 1.07
N HIS A 12 14.84 -1.19 0.89
CA HIS A 12 13.68 -0.33 0.60
C HIS A 12 13.21 -0.38 -0.85
N TRP A 13 14.03 -0.92 -1.75
CA TRP A 13 13.71 -1.06 -3.18
C TRP A 13 13.55 -2.52 -3.61
N ARG A 14 13.76 -3.45 -2.67
CA ARG A 14 13.71 -4.87 -2.95
C ARG A 14 12.25 -5.30 -3.18
N PRO A 15 11.93 -6.05 -4.24
CA PRO A 15 10.59 -6.61 -4.44
C PRO A 15 10.15 -7.44 -3.24
N GLN A 16 8.86 -7.40 -2.91
CA GLN A 16 8.30 -8.19 -1.80
C GLN A 16 8.41 -9.69 -2.05
N THR A 17 8.29 -10.10 -3.32
CA THR A 17 8.52 -11.48 -3.78
C THR A 17 9.86 -12.07 -3.34
N ASP A 18 10.90 -11.24 -3.20
CA ASP A 18 12.23 -11.68 -2.74
C ASP A 18 12.30 -11.99 -1.23
N PHE A 19 11.27 -11.63 -0.47
CA PHE A 19 11.17 -11.94 0.97
C PHE A 19 10.37 -13.21 1.27
N LEU A 20 9.81 -13.86 0.24
CA LEU A 20 9.20 -15.18 0.40
C LEU A 20 10.30 -16.23 0.61
N VAL A 21 10.15 -17.00 1.69
CA VAL A 21 11.13 -18.02 2.10
C VAL A 21 10.69 -19.42 1.66
N TYR A 22 9.38 -19.66 1.64
CA TYR A 22 8.80 -20.94 1.27
C TYR A 22 8.12 -20.85 -0.09
N ASP A 23 8.12 -21.97 -0.82
CA ASP A 23 7.39 -22.09 -2.09
C ASP A 23 5.87 -22.00 -1.89
N THR A 24 5.39 -22.45 -0.73
CA THR A 24 3.97 -22.47 -0.39
C THR A 24 3.75 -22.03 1.05
N TYR A 25 2.80 -21.13 1.24
CA TYR A 25 2.32 -20.70 2.55
C TYR A 25 0.89 -21.21 2.77
N ASP A 26 0.56 -21.55 4.02
CA ASP A 26 -0.80 -21.97 4.38
C ASP A 26 -1.82 -20.84 4.24
N ASP A 27 -1.40 -19.60 4.49
CA ASP A 27 -2.24 -18.41 4.45
C ASP A 27 -1.43 -17.19 3.99
N TYR A 28 -2.08 -16.32 3.21
CA TYR A 28 -1.63 -14.98 2.89
C TYR A 28 -2.67 -13.98 3.37
N PHE A 29 -2.22 -12.83 3.86
CA PHE A 29 -3.11 -11.78 4.35
C PHE A 29 -2.77 -10.44 3.70
N CYS A 30 -3.81 -9.70 3.27
CA CYS A 30 -3.67 -8.34 2.77
C CYS A 30 -4.07 -7.33 3.86
N LEU A 31 -3.51 -6.12 3.80
CA LEU A 31 -3.73 -5.12 4.85
C LEU A 31 -5.10 -4.45 4.71
N GLU A 32 -5.62 -4.41 3.49
CA GLU A 32 -6.93 -3.86 3.14
C GLU A 32 -8.07 -4.65 3.81
N ASP A 33 -7.87 -5.96 4.05
CA ASP A 33 -8.77 -6.82 4.81
C ASP A 33 -8.06 -7.48 6.02
N PHE A 34 -7.50 -6.63 6.88
CA PHE A 34 -6.77 -7.10 8.06
C PHE A 34 -7.63 -7.93 9.04
N GLN A 35 -8.96 -7.75 9.02
CA GLN A 35 -9.87 -8.49 9.90
C GLN A 35 -9.83 -10.00 9.59
N THR A 36 -9.75 -10.36 8.30
CA THR A 36 -9.58 -11.75 7.88
C THR A 36 -8.33 -12.39 8.50
N ALA A 37 -7.23 -11.65 8.63
CA ALA A 37 -6.02 -12.15 9.29
C ALA A 37 -6.23 -12.41 10.79
N VAL A 38 -6.87 -11.47 11.48
CA VAL A 38 -7.17 -11.58 12.92
C VAL A 38 -8.02 -12.82 13.20
N GLU A 39 -9.10 -12.99 12.44
CA GLU A 39 -10.04 -14.11 12.61
C GLU A 39 -9.39 -15.45 12.26
N THR A 40 -8.67 -15.51 11.15
CA THR A 40 -8.00 -16.74 10.69
C THR A 40 -6.97 -17.22 11.72
N LEU A 41 -6.09 -16.33 12.19
CA LEU A 41 -5.05 -16.67 13.17
C LEU A 41 -5.66 -17.05 14.52
N LYS A 42 -6.74 -16.40 14.93
CA LYS A 42 -7.46 -16.76 16.16
C LYS A 42 -8.07 -18.15 16.05
N ASN A 43 -8.69 -18.48 14.93
CA ASN A 43 -9.41 -19.74 14.77
C ASN A 43 -8.48 -20.93 14.48
N LYS A 44 -7.43 -20.74 13.66
CA LYS A 44 -6.50 -21.81 13.27
C LYS A 44 -5.52 -22.18 14.39
N ILE A 45 -4.96 -21.19 15.07
CA ILE A 45 -3.85 -21.39 16.00
C ILE A 45 -4.07 -20.74 17.38
N ASN A 46 -5.27 -20.24 17.66
CA ASN A 46 -5.62 -19.56 18.91
C ASN A 46 -4.75 -18.31 19.20
N MET A 47 -4.18 -17.70 18.16
CA MET A 47 -3.37 -16.49 18.28
C MET A 47 -4.26 -15.25 18.25
N SER A 48 -4.24 -14.46 19.33
CA SER A 48 -4.93 -13.17 19.36
C SER A 48 -4.05 -12.08 18.75
N VAL A 49 -4.53 -11.46 17.69
CA VAL A 49 -3.88 -10.31 17.03
C VAL A 49 -4.63 -9.04 17.40
N ILE A 50 -3.90 -7.98 17.75
CA ILE A 50 -4.46 -6.67 18.09
C ILE A 50 -4.09 -5.69 16.98
N ASP A 51 -5.09 -5.10 16.32
CA ASP A 51 -4.86 -4.01 15.38
C ASP A 51 -4.44 -2.74 16.13
N ALA A 52 -3.17 -2.36 16.00
CA ALA A 52 -2.63 -1.19 16.66
C ALA A 52 -2.87 0.12 15.89
N ARG A 53 -3.31 0.07 14.62
CA ARG A 53 -3.45 1.24 13.75
C ARG A 53 -4.30 2.36 14.37
N PRO A 54 -5.45 2.09 15.04
CA PRO A 54 -6.25 3.12 15.69
C PRO A 54 -5.50 3.92 16.77
N PHE A 55 -4.45 3.36 17.37
CA PHE A 55 -3.70 4.00 18.44
C PHE A 55 -2.55 4.89 17.94
N THR A 56 -2.22 4.82 16.64
CA THR A 56 -1.00 5.45 16.09
C THR A 56 -1.19 6.85 15.49
N LYS A 57 -2.42 7.37 15.42
CA LYS A 57 -2.75 8.69 14.79
C LYS A 57 -2.19 8.88 13.36
N HIS A 58 -1.84 7.80 12.68
CA HIS A 58 -1.34 7.81 11.31
C HIS A 58 -2.45 7.61 10.27
N SER A 59 -3.68 7.33 10.71
CA SER A 59 -4.83 7.25 9.82
C SER A 59 -5.24 8.62 9.28
N VAL A 60 -5.72 8.64 8.05
CA VAL A 60 -6.38 9.80 7.44
C VAL A 60 -7.90 9.71 7.52
N SER A 61 -8.45 8.68 8.19
CA SER A 61 -9.89 8.43 8.32
C SER A 61 -10.69 9.59 8.92
N GLU A 62 -10.02 10.48 9.67
CA GLU A 62 -10.64 11.66 10.28
C GLU A 62 -10.67 12.89 9.34
N HIS A 63 -10.14 12.79 8.11
CA HIS A 63 -10.07 13.90 7.16
C HIS A 63 -11.03 13.69 5.99
N ASN A 64 -11.56 14.79 5.47
CA ASN A 64 -12.34 14.76 4.24
C ASN A 64 -11.42 14.57 3.04
N SER A 65 -11.74 13.59 2.20
CA SER A 65 -11.02 13.38 0.94
C SER A 65 -11.48 14.39 -0.11
N SER A 66 -10.52 14.99 -0.81
CA SER A 66 -10.71 15.88 -1.94
C SER A 66 -10.16 15.22 -3.21
N GLU A 67 -10.95 15.23 -4.28
CA GLU A 67 -10.62 14.57 -5.55
C GLU A 67 -10.44 15.58 -6.69
N GLY A 68 -9.64 15.22 -7.70
CA GLY A 68 -9.57 15.90 -8.99
C GLY A 68 -8.75 17.19 -9.02
N GLY A 69 -7.97 17.48 -7.97
CA GLY A 69 -7.25 18.75 -7.81
C GLY A 69 -5.82 18.82 -8.37
N GLY A 70 -5.36 17.79 -9.09
CA GLY A 70 -3.98 17.76 -9.62
C GLY A 70 -2.92 17.81 -8.50
N TYR A 71 -3.11 16.99 -7.46
CA TYR A 71 -2.35 17.08 -6.22
C TYR A 71 -0.92 16.54 -6.30
N SER A 72 -0.56 15.83 -7.37
CA SER A 72 0.76 15.25 -7.62
C SER A 72 1.90 16.27 -7.75
N VAL A 73 1.58 17.54 -8.02
CA VAL A 73 2.53 18.65 -8.12
C VAL A 73 2.34 19.70 -7.03
N LEU A 74 1.45 19.44 -6.06
CA LEU A 74 1.14 20.39 -5.01
C LEU A 74 2.30 20.48 -4.02
N ALA A 75 2.70 21.71 -3.69
CA ALA A 75 3.78 21.94 -2.75
C ALA A 75 3.44 21.42 -1.33
N PRO A 76 4.42 20.89 -0.57
CA PRO A 76 4.17 20.30 0.75
C PRO A 76 3.52 21.24 1.77
N ASP A 77 3.80 22.55 1.71
CA ASP A 77 3.19 23.57 2.57
C ASP A 77 1.68 23.71 2.31
N LYS A 78 1.25 23.55 1.06
CA LYS A 78 -0.17 23.56 0.69
C LYS A 78 -0.89 22.30 1.17
N LEU A 79 -0.26 21.13 1.02
CA LEU A 79 -0.78 19.87 1.58
C LEU A 79 -0.91 19.96 3.11
N HIS A 80 0.07 20.57 3.78
CA HIS A 80 0.01 20.81 5.22
C HIS A 80 -1.14 21.74 5.60
N ALA A 81 -1.33 22.83 4.85
CA ALA A 81 -2.45 23.76 5.08
C ALA A 81 -3.82 23.07 4.90
N MET A 82 -3.97 22.21 3.87
CA MET A 82 -5.19 21.39 3.70
C MET A 82 -5.42 20.49 4.91
N LYS A 83 -4.37 19.81 5.39
CA LYS A 83 -4.45 18.93 6.56
C LYS A 83 -4.94 19.68 7.80
N LEU A 84 -4.40 20.88 8.06
CA LEU A 84 -4.83 21.74 9.16
C LEU A 84 -6.30 22.18 9.04
N GLN A 85 -6.83 22.22 7.82
CA GLN A 85 -8.23 22.52 7.53
C GLN A 85 -9.13 21.27 7.54
N GLY A 86 -8.60 20.09 7.90
CA GLY A 86 -9.35 18.84 7.97
C GLY A 86 -9.64 18.19 6.60
N SER A 87 -8.90 18.57 5.56
CA SER A 87 -9.03 17.98 4.23
C SER A 87 -7.69 17.44 3.72
N LEU A 88 -7.72 16.34 2.97
CA LEU A 88 -6.55 15.77 2.32
C LEU A 88 -6.92 15.33 0.89
N PRO A 89 -5.97 15.33 -0.05
CA PRO A 89 -6.17 14.67 -1.33
C PRO A 89 -6.52 13.19 -1.17
N ALA A 90 -7.32 12.66 -2.10
CA ALA A 90 -7.34 11.23 -2.33
C ALA A 90 -5.93 10.75 -2.70
N TYR A 91 -5.48 9.63 -2.12
CA TYR A 91 -4.11 9.14 -2.35
C TYR A 91 -3.78 8.96 -3.83
N ARG A 92 -4.73 8.50 -4.65
CA ARG A 92 -4.53 8.30 -6.09
C ARG A 92 -4.09 9.59 -6.79
N ASP A 93 -4.59 10.74 -6.35
CA ASP A 93 -4.37 12.03 -7.01
C ASP A 93 -2.99 12.64 -6.66
N LEU A 94 -2.24 12.01 -5.75
CA LEU A 94 -0.86 12.38 -5.43
C LEU A 94 0.16 11.83 -6.45
N TYR A 95 -0.29 10.98 -7.39
CA TYR A 95 0.56 10.33 -8.37
C TYR A 95 0.17 10.75 -9.78
N THR A 96 1.15 10.81 -10.68
CA THR A 96 0.91 10.97 -12.12
C THR A 96 0.76 9.60 -12.77
N GLU A 97 0.05 9.51 -13.88
CA GLU A 97 -0.04 8.27 -14.68
C GLU A 97 1.34 7.76 -15.08
N GLU A 98 2.26 8.65 -15.46
CA GLU A 98 3.65 8.29 -15.77
C GLU A 98 4.34 7.58 -14.59
N LEU A 99 4.19 8.12 -13.37
CA LEU A 99 4.77 7.50 -12.18
C LEU A 99 4.12 6.14 -11.88
N VAL A 100 2.80 6.03 -12.06
CA VAL A 100 2.07 4.77 -11.88
C VAL A 100 2.60 3.71 -12.85
N GLU A 101 2.78 4.03 -14.12
CA GLU A 101 3.33 3.08 -15.11
C GLU A 101 4.77 2.68 -14.80
N ILE A 102 5.60 3.61 -14.35
CA ILE A 102 6.97 3.32 -13.92
C ILE A 102 6.92 2.31 -12.76
N VAL A 103 6.18 2.60 -11.70
CA VAL A 103 6.08 1.72 -10.52
C VAL A 103 5.50 0.35 -10.91
N ARG A 104 4.47 0.32 -11.75
CA ARG A 104 3.87 -0.93 -12.25
C ARG A 104 4.87 -1.78 -13.02
N SER A 105 5.70 -1.15 -13.86
CA SER A 105 6.74 -1.87 -14.59
C SER A 105 7.86 -2.36 -13.67
N VAL A 106 8.25 -1.56 -12.67
CA VAL A 106 9.36 -1.89 -11.76
C VAL A 106 8.98 -3.02 -10.80
N TYR A 107 7.76 -3.00 -10.25
CA TYR A 107 7.27 -3.96 -9.26
C TYR A 107 6.25 -4.96 -9.82
N ARG A 108 6.33 -5.26 -11.12
CA ARG A 108 5.38 -6.15 -11.80
C ARG A 108 5.22 -7.49 -11.09
N SER A 109 6.33 -8.12 -10.68
CA SER A 109 6.29 -9.42 -10.01
C SER A 109 5.50 -9.40 -8.70
N ASP A 110 5.59 -8.30 -7.93
CA ASP A 110 4.85 -8.16 -6.67
C ASP A 110 3.36 -7.95 -6.94
N LEU A 111 3.03 -7.17 -7.98
CA LEU A 111 1.65 -6.94 -8.40
C LEU A 111 1.01 -8.22 -8.95
N ASP A 112 1.75 -9.01 -9.72
CA ASP A 112 1.28 -10.30 -10.24
C ASP A 112 1.02 -11.27 -9.09
N LEU A 113 1.97 -11.40 -8.15
CA LEU A 113 1.78 -12.21 -6.94
C LEU A 113 0.55 -11.77 -6.13
N TYR A 114 0.39 -10.47 -5.90
CA TYR A 114 -0.77 -9.94 -5.17
C TYR A 114 -2.08 -10.29 -5.89
N LYS A 115 -2.14 -10.13 -7.21
CA LYS A 115 -3.33 -10.43 -8.01
C LYS A 115 -3.66 -11.92 -8.03
N ASP A 116 -2.65 -12.78 -8.11
CA ASP A 116 -2.84 -14.24 -8.09
C ASP A 116 -3.44 -14.71 -6.76
N ILE A 117 -3.08 -14.05 -5.65
CA ILE A 117 -3.54 -14.42 -4.30
C ILE A 117 -4.87 -13.75 -3.94
N PHE A 118 -5.03 -12.45 -4.19
CA PHE A 118 -6.13 -11.62 -3.68
C PHE A 118 -7.03 -11.03 -4.76
N GLY A 119 -6.65 -11.11 -6.04
CA GLY A 119 -7.28 -10.36 -7.12
C GLY A 119 -6.85 -8.88 -7.16
N ASP A 120 -7.59 -8.06 -7.91
CA ASP A 120 -7.24 -6.65 -8.19
C ASP A 120 -8.15 -5.63 -7.51
N ALA A 121 -9.20 -6.07 -6.81
CA ALA A 121 -10.25 -5.19 -6.29
C ALA A 121 -9.71 -4.16 -5.29
N ALA A 122 -8.72 -4.54 -4.49
CA ALA A 122 -8.11 -3.69 -3.47
C ALA A 122 -6.97 -2.80 -3.99
N LEU A 123 -6.50 -2.99 -5.22
CA LEU A 123 -5.42 -2.18 -5.79
C LEU A 123 -5.89 -0.74 -6.03
N MET A 124 -5.08 0.23 -5.58
CA MET A 124 -5.35 1.66 -5.76
C MET A 124 -5.40 2.06 -7.25
N PHE A 125 -4.52 1.49 -8.07
CA PHE A 125 -4.48 1.66 -9.53
C PHE A 125 -4.66 0.30 -10.19
N ARG A 126 -5.80 0.12 -10.88
CA ARG A 126 -6.13 -1.11 -11.60
C ARG A 126 -5.55 -1.10 -13.01
#